data_AF-A0A9D2F9A9-F1
#
_entry.id   AF-A0A9D2F9A9-F1
#
_cell.length_a   1.000
_cell.length_b   1.000
_cell.length_c   1.000
_cell.angle_alpha   90.00
_cell.angle_beta   90.00
_cell.angle_gamma   90.00
#
_symmetry.space_group_name_H-M   'P 1'
#
loop_
_entity.id
_entity.type
_entity.pdbx_description
1 polymer ?
#
loop_
_entity_poly.entity_id
_entity_poly.type
_entity_poly.pdbx_seq_one_letter_code
_entity_poly.pdbx_strand_id
1 'polypeptide(L)'
;MKIIGIENTSFPVKNGDTGERRIVGKNIFLSSPIPKENGFGVKVQRIFLSESKLLEIQFTPTLGSEIELYYNRYGRVIRAVRLDNDDDAPIEGY
;
A
#
# COMPACT_ATOMS: atom_id res chain seq x y z
N MET A 1 -6.00 3.77 -7.83
CA MET A 1 -6.14 4.44 -6.51
C MET A 1 -4.96 5.39 -6.36
N LYS A 2 -5.11 6.59 -5.79
CA LYS A 2 -4.01 7.57 -5.67
C LYS A 2 -3.42 7.60 -4.26
N ILE A 3 -2.09 7.66 -4.14
CA ILE A 3 -1.40 7.91 -2.86
C ILE A 3 -1.51 9.40 -2.52
N ILE A 4 -2.14 9.71 -1.39
CA ILE A 4 -2.36 11.08 -0.90
C ILE A 4 -1.59 11.41 0.39
N GLY A 5 -0.96 10.41 1.00
CA GLY A 5 -0.15 10.61 2.20
C GLY A 5 0.70 9.38 2.51
N ILE A 6 1.87 9.62 3.08
CA ILE A 6 2.79 8.58 3.55
C ILE A 6 3.31 9.02 4.91
N GLU A 7 3.21 8.16 5.90
CA GLU A 7 3.72 8.40 7.25
C GLU A 7 4.61 7.21 7.65
N ASN A 8 5.84 7.49 8.06
CA ASN A 8 6.70 6.47 8.65
C ASN A 8 6.17 6.13 10.06
N THR A 9 6.06 4.85 10.38
CA THR A 9 5.51 4.41 11.66
C THR A 9 6.36 3.30 12.24
N SER A 10 6.54 3.33 13.56
CA SER A 10 7.17 2.25 14.30
C SER A 10 6.46 1.98 15.62
N PHE A 11 6.08 0.73 15.87
CA PHE A 11 5.39 0.32 17.09
C PHE A 11 5.97 -0.98 17.67
N PRO A 12 5.88 -1.18 19.00
CA PRO A 12 6.36 -2.40 19.64
C PRO A 12 5.50 -3.62 19.27
N VAL A 13 6.13 -4.79 19.18
CA VAL A 13 5.41 -6.07 18.99
C VAL A 13 4.68 -6.42 20.30
N LYS A 14 3.40 -6.81 20.22
CA LYS A 14 2.54 -7.04 21.39
C LYS A 14 2.79 -8.36 22.14
N ASN A 15 3.79 -9.15 21.76
CA ASN A 15 4.02 -10.50 22.29
C ASN A 15 5.37 -10.57 23.02
N GLY A 16 5.32 -10.64 24.35
CA GLY A 16 6.21 -11.41 25.25
C GLY A 16 7.72 -11.16 25.28
N ASP A 17 8.34 -10.76 24.17
CA ASP A 17 9.74 -10.38 24.12
C ASP A 17 9.87 -8.99 24.77
N THR A 18 10.86 -8.87 25.66
CA THR A 18 11.46 -7.61 26.10
C THR A 18 11.43 -6.61 24.94
N GLY A 19 10.86 -5.41 25.14
CA GLY A 19 10.35 -4.49 24.11
C GLY A 19 11.36 -3.90 23.10
N GLU A 20 12.41 -4.63 22.80
CA GLU A 20 13.50 -4.34 21.87
C GLU A 20 13.06 -4.54 20.42
N ARG A 21 12.14 -5.47 20.12
CA ARG A 21 11.63 -5.67 18.76
C ARG A 21 10.52 -4.67 18.41
N ARG A 22 10.82 -3.78 17.46
CA ARG A 22 9.87 -2.84 16.87
C ARG A 22 9.52 -3.25 15.45
N ILE A 23 8.25 -3.14 15.09
CA ILE A 23 7.83 -3.20 13.69
C ILE A 23 8.00 -1.80 13.12
N VAL A 24 8.78 -1.68 12.04
CA VAL A 24 8.97 -0.44 11.28
C VAL A 24 8.28 -0.59 9.93
N GLY A 25 7.65 0.48 9.45
CA GLY A 25 6.94 0.48 8.18
C GLY A 25 6.36 1.84 7.83
N LYS A 26 5.43 1.83 6.89
CA LYS A 26 4.76 3.03 6.38
C LYS A 26 3.24 2.86 6.45
N ASN A 27 2.57 3.85 7.01
CA ASN A 27 1.16 4.10 6.75
C ASN A 27 1.03 4.79 5.39
N ILE A 28 0.23 4.22 4.50
CA ILE A 28 -0.03 4.76 3.17
C ILE A 28 -1.52 5.13 3.11
N PHE A 29 -1.78 6.40 2.87
CA PHE A 29 -3.12 6.95 2.72
C PHE A 29 -3.46 7.03 1.25
N LEU A 30 -4.59 6.44 0.89
CA LEU A 30 -5.02 6.28 -0.50
C LEU A 30 -6.40 6.90 -0.68
N SER A 31 -6.63 7.46 -1.86
CA SER A 31 -7.93 7.97 -2.27
C SER A 31 -8.40 7.36 -3.59
N SER A 32 -9.71 7.21 -3.75
CA SER A 32 -10.35 6.95 -5.04
C SER A 32 -11.67 7.71 -5.14
N PRO A 33 -12.08 8.16 -6.34
CA PRO A 33 -13.41 8.71 -6.52
C PRO A 33 -14.47 7.65 -6.18
N ILE A 34 -15.59 8.09 -5.60
CA ILE A 34 -16.78 7.24 -5.45
C ILE A 34 -17.50 7.22 -6.81
N PRO A 35 -17.75 6.04 -7.42
CA PRO A 35 -18.50 5.96 -8.67
C PRO A 35 -19.87 6.62 -8.52
N LYS A 36 -20.35 7.33 -9.56
CA LYS A 36 -21.58 8.15 -9.48
C LYS A 36 -22.81 7.32 -9.15
N GLU A 37 -22.83 6.07 -9.60
CA GLU A 37 -23.85 5.07 -9.29
C GLU A 37 -23.92 4.71 -7.80
N ASN A 38 -22.84 4.95 -7.05
CA ASN A 38 -22.71 4.63 -5.63
C ASN A 38 -22.67 5.88 -4.73
N GLY A 39 -22.80 7.09 -5.29
CA GLY A 39 -22.79 8.36 -4.56
C GLY A 39 -21.81 9.40 -5.13
N PHE A 40 -21.39 10.35 -4.28
CA PHE A 40 -20.53 11.47 -4.67
C PHE A 40 -19.39 11.67 -3.67
N GLY A 41 -18.23 12.12 -4.15
CA GLY A 41 -17.07 12.46 -3.32
C GLY A 41 -15.89 11.50 -3.49
N VAL A 42 -15.05 11.40 -2.45
CA VAL A 42 -13.79 10.66 -2.47
C VAL A 42 -13.78 9.66 -1.32
N LYS A 43 -13.53 8.39 -1.64
CA LYS A 43 -13.25 7.34 -0.66
C LYS A 43 -11.79 7.42 -0.24
N VAL A 44 -11.54 7.39 1.06
CA VAL A 44 -10.20 7.36 1.65
C VAL A 44 -9.98 6.06 2.42
N GLN A 45 -8.77 5.53 2.34
CA GLN A 45 -8.35 4.34 3.08
C GLN A 45 -6.91 4.48 3.56
N ARG A 46 -6.58 3.79 4.66
CA ARG A 46 -5.23 3.68 5.20
C ARG A 46 -4.82 2.22 5.19
N ILE A 47 -3.64 1.94 4.66
CA ILE A 47 -2.97 0.64 4.81
C ILE A 47 -1.64 0.82 5.54
N PHE A 48 -1.18 -0.24 6.21
CA PHE A 48 0.15 -0.31 6.80
C PHE A 48 0.94 -1.42 6.11
N LEU A 49 2.14 -1.10 5.64
CA LEU A 49 3.10 -2.08 5.13
C LEU A 49 4.39 -1.94 5.93
N SER A 50 4.87 -3.06 6.49
CA SER A 50 6.19 -3.10 7.13
C SER A 50 7.30 -2.93 6.09
N GLU A 51 8.47 -2.50 6.52
CA GLU A 51 9.64 -2.41 5.63
C GLU A 51 9.95 -3.75 4.96
N SER A 52 9.90 -4.86 5.71
CA SER A 52 10.10 -6.20 5.14
C SER A 52 9.07 -6.52 4.05
N LYS A 53 7.81 -6.10 4.23
CA LYS A 53 6.77 -6.34 3.23
C LYS A 53 6.99 -5.48 1.98
N LEU A 54 7.37 -4.21 2.14
CA LEU A 54 7.69 -3.31 1.03
C LEU A 54 8.85 -3.86 0.19
N LEU A 55 9.88 -4.41 0.84
CA LEU A 55 11.00 -5.09 0.17
C LEU A 55 10.55 -6.37 -0.55
N GLU A 56 9.77 -7.22 0.13
CA GLU A 56 9.25 -8.48 -0.43
C GLU A 56 8.46 -8.26 -1.73
N ILE A 57 7.61 -7.23 -1.77
CA ILE A 57 6.80 -6.91 -2.95
C ILE A 57 7.49 -5.92 -3.89
N GLN A 58 8.74 -5.53 -3.62
CA GLN A 58 9.55 -4.59 -4.38
C GLN A 58 8.83 -3.27 -4.68
N PHE A 59 8.10 -2.73 -3.71
CA PHE A 59 7.27 -1.54 -3.89
C PHE A 59 7.75 -0.38 -3.04
N THR A 60 7.98 0.77 -3.69
CA THR A 60 8.30 2.04 -3.02
C THR A 60 7.14 3.02 -3.20
N PRO A 61 6.35 3.31 -2.15
CA PRO A 61 5.22 4.23 -2.25
C PRO A 61 5.73 5.64 -2.53
N THR A 62 5.13 6.28 -3.53
CA THR A 62 5.45 7.66 -3.96
C THR A 62 4.21 8.52 -3.85
N LEU A 63 4.33 9.71 -3.25
CA LEU A 63 3.19 10.61 -3.08
C LEU A 63 2.67 11.04 -4.47
N GLY A 64 1.35 11.02 -4.65
CA GLY A 64 0.71 11.40 -5.89
C GLY A 64 0.59 10.29 -6.93
N SER A 65 1.32 9.17 -6.77
CA SER A 65 1.25 8.06 -7.72
C SER A 65 -0.10 7.35 -7.70
N GLU A 66 -0.52 6.93 -8.89
CA GLU A 66 -1.63 5.99 -9.03
C GLU A 66 -1.12 4.56 -8.92
N ILE A 67 -1.85 3.77 -8.14
CA ILE A 67 -1.49 2.39 -7.84
C ILE A 67 -2.70 1.47 -7.91
N GLU A 68 -2.39 0.19 -8.14
CA GLU A 68 -3.29 -0.93 -7.95
C GLU A 68 -2.73 -1.87 -6.86
N LEU A 69 -3.60 -2.36 -5.98
CA LEU A 69 -3.24 -3.25 -4.89
C LEU A 69 -3.93 -4.59 -5.05
N TYR A 70 -3.14 -5.65 -4.96
CA TYR A 70 -3.62 -7.03 -5.01
C TYR A 70 -3.60 -7.61 -3.60
N TYR A 71 -4.72 -8.21 -3.21
CA TYR A 71 -4.90 -8.79 -1.89
C TYR A 71 -5.05 -10.31 -2.00
N ASN A 72 -4.53 -11.03 -1.02
CA ASN A 72 -4.89 -12.44 -0.87
C ASN A 72 -6.32 -12.60 -0.33
N ARG A 73 -6.79 -13.85 -0.25
CA ARG A 73 -8.11 -14.21 0.31
C ARG A 73 -8.35 -13.75 1.76
N TYR A 74 -7.30 -13.36 2.47
CA TYR A 74 -7.35 -12.87 3.85
C TYR A 74 -7.25 -11.34 3.95
N GLY A 75 -7.33 -10.62 2.82
CA GLY A 75 -7.27 -9.16 2.79
C GLY A 75 -5.87 -8.59 3.03
N ARG A 76 -4.80 -9.39 2.92
CA ARG A 76 -3.41 -8.88 3.02
C ARG A 76 -2.88 -8.52 1.65
N VAL A 77 -2.20 -7.38 1.55
CA VAL A 77 -1.52 -6.95 0.31
C VAL A 77 -0.43 -7.97 -0.03
N ILE A 78 -0.46 -8.48 -1.26
CA ILE A 78 0.54 -9.41 -1.82
C ILE A 78 1.34 -8.80 -2.96
N ARG A 79 0.80 -7.79 -3.64
CA ARG A 79 1.48 -7.06 -4.73
C ARG A 79 0.91 -5.64 -4.81
N ALA A 80 1.75 -4.70 -5.21
CA ALA A 80 1.37 -3.34 -5.52
C ALA A 80 2.03 -2.93 -6.84
N VAL A 81 1.26 -2.33 -7.75
CA VAL A 81 1.74 -1.90 -9.07
C VAL A 81 1.48 -0.41 -9.21
N ARG A 82 2.45 0.33 -9.75
CA ARG A 82 2.28 1.74 -10.12
C ARG A 82 1.68 1.81 -11.51
N LEU A 83 0.63 2.62 -11.67
CA LEU A 83 -0.08 2.84 -12.92
C LEU A 83 0.40 4.11 -13.64
N ASP A 84 1.22 4.92 -12.97
CA ASP A 84 1.75 6.19 -13.45
C ASP A 84 3.13 6.06 -14.12
N ASN A 85 3.65 4.83 -14.24
CA ASN A 85 4.89 4.54 -14.95
C ASN A 85 4.55 3.81 -16.25
N ASP A 86 4.89 4.38 -17.40
CA ASP A 86 4.82 3.72 -18.72
C ASP A 86 5.85 2.57 -18.87
N ASP A 87 6.78 2.41 -17.91
CA ASP A 87 7.85 1.42 -17.93
C ASP A 87 7.45 0.02 -17.41
N ASP A 88 6.24 -0.14 -16.84
CA ASP A 88 5.71 -1.42 -16.34
C ASP A 88 4.65 -2.00 -17.30
N ALA A 89 4.88 -1.85 -18.62
CA ALA A 89 4.13 -2.60 -19.62
C ALA A 89 4.24 -4.11 -19.25
N PRO A 90 3.11 -4.84 -19.17
CA PRO A 90 3.16 -6.27 -18.94
C PRO A 90 4.06 -6.88 -20.01
N ILE A 91 5.07 -7.65 -19.61
CA ILE A 91 5.79 -8.51 -20.54
C ILE A 91 4.73 -9.47 -21.07
N GLU A 92 4.22 -9.21 -22.27
CA GLU A 92 3.45 -10.21 -23.03
C GLU A 92 4.43 -11.35 -23.32
N GLY A 93 4.36 -12.38 -22.48
CA GLY A 93 5.07 -13.64 -22.67
C GLY A 93 4.23 -14.57 -23.52
N TYR A 94 4.71 -14.75 -24.77
CA TYR A 94 4.61 -15.88 -25.71
C TYR A 94 3.53 -16.96 -25.51
#